data_AF-A0A7J2YRV5-F1
#
_entry.id   AF-A0A7J2YRV5-F1
#
_cell.length_a   1.000
_cell.length_b   1.000
_cell.length_c   1.000
_cell.angle_alpha   90.00
_cell.angle_beta   90.00
_cell.angle_gamma   90.00
#
_symmetry.space_group_name_H-M   'P 1'
#
loop_
_entity.id
_entity.type
_entity.pdbx_description
1 polymer ?
#
loop_
_entity_poly.entity_id
_entity_poly.type
_entity_poly.pdbx_seq_one_letter_code
_entity_poly.pdbx_strand_id
1 'polypeptide(L)'
;MEKNDKEGRIIWIKAYQLTNLGRWFALLLAEEEELTEAEKTEILQSLFRTYVKQVKRLAEEIGINKKMLEETFREEMKSNL
;
A
#
# COMPACT_ATOMS: atom_id res chain seq x y z
N MET A 1 -4.02 -23.05 -9.28
CA MET A 1 -4.09 -23.12 -10.75
C MET A 1 -5.36 -23.85 -11.07
N GLU A 2 -6.30 -23.21 -11.74
CA GLU A 2 -7.50 -23.87 -12.23
C GLU A 2 -7.48 -23.89 -13.75
N LYS A 3 -7.82 -25.05 -14.33
CA LYS A 3 -8.01 -25.21 -15.76
C LYS A 3 -9.49 -25.07 -16.04
N ASN A 4 -9.86 -24.06 -16.81
CA ASN A 4 -11.24 -23.86 -17.25
C ASN A 4 -11.34 -24.06 -18.76
N ASP A 5 -12.30 -24.86 -19.21
CA ASP A 5 -12.54 -25.14 -20.62
C ASP A 5 -13.86 -24.48 -21.00
N LYS A 6 -13.78 -23.40 -21.78
CA LYS A 6 -14.94 -22.68 -22.32
C LYS A 6 -14.74 -22.52 -23.82
N GLU A 7 -15.75 -22.92 -24.59
CA GLU A 7 -15.82 -22.75 -26.05
C GLU A 7 -14.59 -23.29 -26.81
N GLY A 8 -14.02 -24.42 -26.36
CA GLY A 8 -12.88 -25.06 -27.01
C GLY A 8 -11.53 -24.37 -26.79
N ARG A 9 -11.45 -23.40 -25.86
CA ARG A 9 -10.19 -22.77 -25.43
C ARG A 9 -9.89 -23.16 -24.00
N ILE A 10 -8.67 -23.64 -23.79
CA ILE A 10 -8.14 -23.93 -22.46
C ILE A 10 -7.58 -22.64 -21.87
N ILE A 11 -8.19 -22.17 -20.78
CA ILE A 11 -7.72 -21.02 -20.01
C ILE A 11 -7.09 -21.54 -18.71
N TRP A 12 -5.85 -21.11 -18.45
CA TRP A 12 -5.13 -21.41 -17.22
C TRP A 12 -5.19 -20.21 -16.28
N ILE A 13 -5.87 -20.37 -15.15
CA ILE A 13 -6.02 -19.29 -14.16
C ILE A 13 -5.03 -19.52 -13.02
N LYS A 14 -4.17 -18.52 -12.77
CA LYS A 14 -3.32 -18.45 -11.58
C LYS A 14 -3.85 -17.38 -10.64
N ALA A 15 -4.40 -17.81 -9.51
CA ALA A 15 -4.71 -16.91 -8.40
C ALA A 15 -3.44 -16.71 -7.56
N TYR A 16 -3.08 -15.45 -7.34
CA TYR A 16 -1.99 -15.05 -6.46
C TYR A 16 -2.54 -14.22 -5.32
N GLN A 17 -2.11 -14.51 -4.09
CA GLN A 17 -2.33 -13.59 -2.97
C GLN A 17 -1.22 -12.54 -2.99
N LEU A 18 -1.59 -11.27 -3.07
CA LEU A 18 -0.61 -10.19 -3.07
C LEU A 18 0.07 -10.09 -1.70
N THR A 19 1.39 -9.92 -1.73
CA THR A 19 2.18 -9.52 -0.55
C THR A 19 1.86 -8.07 -0.19
N ASN A 20 2.31 -7.58 0.97
CA ASN A 20 2.18 -6.15 1.32
C ASN A 20 2.74 -5.24 0.20
N LEU A 21 3.89 -5.60 -0.35
CA LEU A 21 4.50 -4.88 -1.46
C LEU A 21 3.68 -5.00 -2.75
N GLY A 22 3.17 -6.20 -3.07
CA GLY A 22 2.29 -6.42 -4.21
C GLY A 22 1.00 -5.62 -4.13
N ARG A 23 0.44 -5.45 -2.92
CA ARG A 23 -0.72 -4.58 -2.69
C ARG A 23 -0.41 -3.11 -2.95
N TRP A 24 0.79 -2.64 -2.61
CA TRP A 24 1.19 -1.26 -2.95
C TRP A 24 1.34 -1.06 -4.46
N PHE A 25 1.89 -2.05 -5.17
CA PHE A 25 1.97 -2.00 -6.63
C PHE A 25 0.60 -2.02 -7.29
N ALA A 26 -0.40 -2.69 -6.70
CA ALA A 26 -1.77 -2.66 -7.22
C ALA A 26 -2.31 -1.22 -7.29
N LEU A 27 -2.04 -0.38 -6.28
CA LEU A 27 -2.49 1.02 -6.29
C LEU A 27 -1.82 1.88 -7.37
N LEU A 28 -0.63 1.48 -7.86
CA LEU A 28 0.10 2.20 -8.91
C LEU A 28 -0.23 1.71 -10.33
N LEU A 29 -0.71 0.48 -10.45
CA LEU A 29 -0.87 -0.22 -11.73
C LEU A 29 -2.32 -0.48 -12.10
N ALA A 30 -3.22 -0.55 -11.12
CA ALA A 30 -4.63 -0.80 -11.35
C ALA A 30 -5.29 0.43 -11.95
N GLU A 31 -6.18 0.21 -12.91
CA GLU A 31 -7.08 1.27 -13.38
C GLU A 31 -8.02 1.67 -12.24
N GLU A 32 -8.53 2.91 -12.25
CA GLU A 32 -9.29 3.47 -11.12
C GLU A 32 -10.56 2.66 -10.77
N GLU A 33 -11.11 1.95 -11.76
CA GLU A 33 -12.29 1.07 -11.65
C GLU A 33 -11.98 -0.33 -11.09
N GLU A 34 -10.71 -0.74 -11.05
CA GLU A 34 -10.29 -2.09 -10.63
C GLU A 34 -10.12 -2.24 -9.10
N LEU A 35 -10.11 -1.12 -8.36
CA LEU A 35 -10.00 -1.11 -6.90
C LEU A 35 -11.17 -0.36 -6.27
N THR A 36 -11.80 -0.98 -5.28
CA THR A 36 -12.82 -0.31 -4.47
C THR A 36 -12.21 0.74 -3.55
N GLU A 37 -12.98 1.74 -3.13
CA GLU A 37 -12.53 2.77 -2.18
C GLU A 37 -12.06 2.18 -0.84
N ALA A 38 -12.68 1.08 -0.40
CA ALA A 38 -12.26 0.36 0.79
C ALA A 38 -10.86 -0.26 0.61
N GLU A 39 -10.60 -0.89 -0.53
CA GLU A 39 -9.29 -1.47 -0.85
C GLU A 39 -8.21 -0.39 -1.00
N LYS A 40 -8.52 0.71 -1.71
CA LYS A 40 -7.61 1.88 -1.80
C LYS A 40 -7.25 2.40 -0.41
N THR A 41 -8.25 2.57 0.46
CA THR A 41 -8.05 3.02 1.85
C THR A 41 -7.17 2.06 2.64
N GLU A 42 -7.43 0.75 2.56
CA GLU A 42 -6.65 -0.26 3.26
C GLU A 42 -5.19 -0.28 2.79
N ILE A 43 -4.98 -0.24 1.47
CA ILE A 43 -3.65 -0.24 0.86
C ILE A 43 -2.87 1.01 1.28
N LEU A 44 -3.48 2.19 1.20
CA LEU A 44 -2.88 3.46 1.62
C LEU A 44 -2.53 3.45 3.11
N GLN A 45 -3.43 2.98 3.97
CA GLN A 45 -3.17 2.90 5.41
C GLN A 45 -2.02 1.94 5.72
N SER A 46 -1.94 0.81 5.02
CA SER A 46 -0.85 -0.17 5.16
C SER A 46 0.50 0.39 4.71
N LEU A 47 0.52 1.08 3.55
CA LEU A 47 1.71 1.76 3.04
C LEU A 47 2.21 2.81 4.02
N PHE A 48 1.31 3.68 4.48
CA PHE A 48 1.62 4.73 5.43
C PHE A 48 2.19 4.17 6.75
N ARG A 49 1.55 3.14 7.33
CA ARG A 49 2.06 2.48 8.55
C ARG A 49 3.47 1.93 8.35
N THR A 50 3.75 1.37 7.18
CA THR A 50 5.06 0.80 6.89
C THR A 50 6.12 1.89 6.74
N TYR A 51 5.79 2.97 6.03
CA TYR A 51 6.64 4.15 5.93
C TYR A 51 6.98 4.73 7.31
N VAL A 52 5.97 5.00 8.15
CA VAL A 52 6.18 5.56 9.50
C VAL A 52 7.07 4.66 10.35
N LYS A 53 6.90 3.33 10.29
CA LYS A 53 7.77 2.39 11.01
C LYS A 53 9.21 2.48 10.56
N GLN A 54 9.46 2.58 9.25
CA GLN A 54 10.81 2.69 8.70
C GLN A 54 11.47 4.01 9.08
N VAL A 55 10.76 5.12 8.93
CA VAL A 55 11.25 6.47 9.31
C VAL A 55 11.56 6.54 10.80
N LYS A 56 10.66 6.01 11.65
CA LYS A 56 10.88 5.97 13.09
C LYS A 56 12.16 5.19 13.44
N ARG A 57 12.36 4.03 12.83
CA ARG A 57 13.56 3.21 13.06
C ARG A 57 14.83 3.95 12.64
N LEU A 58 14.83 4.54 11.44
CA LEU A 58 15.98 5.29 10.96
C LEU A 58 16.30 6.48 11.87
N ALA A 59 15.28 7.21 12.31
CA ALA A 59 15.44 8.33 13.23
C ALA A 59 16.04 7.90 14.58
N GLU A 60 15.64 6.75 15.12
CA GLU A 60 16.26 6.16 16.30
C GLU A 60 17.75 5.82 16.06
N GLU A 61 18.10 5.29 14.89
CA GLU A 61 19.48 4.93 14.51
C GLU A 61 20.40 6.16 14.39
N ILE A 62 19.89 7.29 13.90
CA ILE A 62 20.68 8.53 13.70
C ILE A 62 20.49 9.58 14.80
N GLY A 63 19.79 9.24 15.89
CA GLY A 63 19.62 10.11 17.06
C GLY A 63 18.66 11.29 16.87
N ILE A 64 17.76 11.22 15.87
CA ILE A 64 16.71 12.23 15.68
C ILE A 64 15.64 12.07 16.76
N ASN A 65 15.20 13.20 17.32
CA ASN A 65 14.13 13.24 18.29
C ASN A 65 12.78 12.88 17.64
N LYS A 66 12.10 11.86 18.18
CA LYS A 66 10.75 11.43 17.73
C LYS A 66 9.72 12.56 17.73
N LYS A 67 9.83 13.49 18.69
CA LYS A 67 8.92 14.63 18.82
C LYS A 67 8.97 15.54 17.58
N MET A 68 10.17 15.74 17.02
CA MET A 68 10.36 16.49 15.78
C MET A 68 9.57 15.86 14.63
N LEU A 69 9.66 14.53 14.46
CA LEU A 69 8.92 13.82 13.41
C LEU A 69 7.41 13.92 13.59
N GLU A 70 6.92 13.87 14.83
CA GLU A 70 5.50 14.01 15.14
C GLU A 70 5.01 15.43 14.84
N GLU A 71 5.79 16.45 15.21
CA GLU A 71 5.50 17.85 14.92
C GLU A 71 5.45 18.10 13.41
N THR A 72 6.48 17.68 12.68
CA THR A 72 6.51 17.75 11.21
C THR A 72 5.31 17.05 10.59
N PHE A 73 4.98 15.83 11.02
CA PHE A 73 3.79 15.14 10.50
C PHE A 73 2.51 15.92 10.79
N ARG A 74 2.35 16.45 12.01
CA ARG A 74 1.17 17.25 12.37
C ARG A 74 1.08 18.55 11.57
N GLU A 75 2.20 19.17 11.23
CA GLU A 75 2.25 20.37 10.40
C GLU A 75 1.81 20.09 8.97
N GLU A 76 2.34 19.04 8.34
CA GLU A 76 1.96 18.64 6.98
C GLU A 76 0.51 18.15 6.89
N MET A 77 -0.02 17.55 7.96
CA MET A 77 -1.41 17.09 8.01
C MET A 77 -2.44 18.20 8.29
N LYS A 78 -1.99 19.39 8.71
CA LYS A 78 -2.90 20.54 8.80
C LYS A 78 -3.21 20.98 7.38
N SER A 79 -4.48 20.92 7.00
CA SER A 79 -4.95 21.52 5.76
C SER A 79 -4.63 23.01 5.75
N ASN A 80 -3.65 23.41 4.96
CA ASN A 80 -3.64 24.74 4.36
C ASN A 80 -4.40 24.62 3.03
N LEU A 81 -5.73 24.54 3.13
CA LEU A 81 -6.66 24.76 2.02
C LEU A 81 -7.50 25.99 2.34
#